data_AF-A0A7S3TEQ8-F1
#
_entry.id   AF-A0A7S3TEQ8-F1
#
_cell.length_a   1.000
_cell.length_b   1.000
_cell.length_c   1.000
_cell.angle_alpha   90.00
_cell.angle_beta   90.00
_cell.angle_gamma   90.00
#
_symmetry.space_group_name_H-M   'P 1'
#
loop_
_entity.id
_entity.type
_entity.pdbx_description
1 polymer ?
#
loop_
_entity_poly.entity_id
_entity_poly.type
_entity_poly.pdbx_seq_one_letter_code
_entity_poly.pdbx_strand_id
1 'polypeptide(L)'
;KDGVRTVEADLVVLATGYRQRFPFLYGKDKADQGMPTDVGKTADDPLPTEHFIVNPDEPRLAYIGFVRPNVGAIPPMAELQAMWWCEKLEDKLACQANDYYKLHESRLNYGVDYGYYMFALAREIRAVPSLLYWIIRRPKIALTCGFGQAHVPIFRLQGPFATKEAQEVCAGELFSPLMKRPFMMNCVFFVEALCFAVINGVACALENPRSRAVVTLGVGAALLCNNKSWQGSIHSLLAR
;
A
#
# COMPACT_ATOMS: atom_id res chain seq x y z
N LYS A 1 -35.10 -17.27 -11.40
CA LYS A 1 -36.05 -17.73 -10.35
C LYS A 1 -36.52 -19.11 -10.80
N ASP A 2 -35.66 -20.12 -10.60
CA ASP A 2 -35.67 -21.36 -11.37
C ASP A 2 -35.81 -22.53 -10.39
N GLY A 3 -36.59 -23.54 -10.78
CA GLY A 3 -37.10 -24.55 -9.85
C GLY A 3 -36.02 -25.30 -9.09
N VAL A 4 -36.35 -25.74 -7.87
CA VAL A 4 -35.50 -26.65 -7.10
C VAL A 4 -35.33 -27.95 -7.91
N ARG A 5 -34.12 -28.19 -8.38
CA ARG A 5 -33.75 -29.41 -9.11
C ARG A 5 -32.88 -30.27 -8.21
N THR A 6 -33.37 -31.46 -7.87
CA THR A 6 -32.55 -32.50 -7.24
C THR A 6 -31.50 -32.98 -8.25
N VAL A 7 -30.26 -33.10 -7.79
CA VAL A 7 -29.12 -33.64 -8.55
C VAL A 7 -28.45 -34.65 -7.65
N GLU A 8 -28.21 -35.86 -8.14
CA GLU A 8 -27.38 -36.85 -7.44
C GLU A 8 -25.90 -36.46 -7.60
N ALA A 9 -25.15 -36.48 -6.51
CA ALA A 9 -23.75 -36.08 -6.47
C ALA A 9 -23.00 -36.88 -5.40
N ASP A 10 -21.88 -37.48 -5.78
CA ASP A 10 -21.04 -38.29 -4.88
C ASP A 10 -20.19 -37.43 -3.93
N LEU A 11 -19.94 -36.16 -4.28
CA LEU A 11 -19.13 -35.22 -3.52
C LEU A 11 -19.64 -33.78 -3.70
N VAL A 12 -19.68 -33.02 -2.59
CA VAL A 12 -19.97 -31.58 -2.59
C VAL A 12 -18.76 -30.81 -2.06
N VAL A 13 -18.24 -29.87 -2.86
CA VAL A 13 -17.10 -29.02 -2.49
C VAL A 13 -17.58 -27.60 -2.18
N LEU A 14 -17.45 -27.18 -0.93
CA LEU A 14 -17.85 -25.85 -0.47
C LEU A 14 -16.71 -24.83 -0.60
N ALA A 15 -16.54 -24.24 -1.78
CA ALA A 15 -15.57 -23.18 -2.05
C ALA A 15 -16.05 -21.78 -1.56
N THR A 16 -16.62 -21.70 -0.36
CA THR A 16 -17.29 -20.49 0.15
C THR A 16 -16.36 -19.42 0.75
N GLY A 17 -15.05 -19.72 0.84
CA GLY A 17 -14.03 -18.85 1.42
C GLY A 17 -13.80 -19.09 2.91
N TYR A 18 -13.01 -18.20 3.53
CA TYR A 18 -12.59 -18.29 4.93
C TYR A 18 -13.04 -17.06 5.73
N ARG A 19 -13.03 -17.19 7.06
CA ARG A 19 -13.27 -16.10 8.01
C ARG A 19 -12.02 -15.83 8.83
N GLN A 20 -11.78 -14.56 9.14
CA GLN A 20 -10.71 -14.11 10.01
C GLN A 20 -11.20 -14.10 11.46
N ARG A 21 -10.47 -14.80 12.34
CA ARG A 21 -10.73 -14.86 13.78
C ARG A 21 -9.41 -14.88 14.57
N PHE A 22 -9.41 -14.22 15.73
CA PHE A 22 -8.33 -14.18 16.71
C PHE A 22 -8.86 -14.59 18.10
N PRO A 23 -9.16 -15.89 18.33
CA PRO A 23 -9.77 -16.33 19.60
C PRO A 23 -8.93 -16.03 20.85
N PHE A 24 -7.61 -15.84 20.70
CA PHE A 24 -6.71 -15.46 21.79
C PHE A 24 -6.78 -13.97 22.18
N LEU A 25 -7.41 -13.14 21.34
CA LEU A 25 -7.66 -11.71 21.58
C LEU A 25 -9.13 -11.44 21.90
N TYR A 26 -10.04 -11.98 21.08
CA TYR A 26 -11.49 -11.72 21.14
C TYR A 26 -12.33 -12.92 21.63
N GLY A 27 -11.69 -13.91 22.25
CA GLY A 27 -12.36 -15.07 22.83
C GLY A 27 -13.31 -14.70 23.97
N LYS A 28 -14.37 -15.51 24.16
CA LYS A 28 -15.43 -15.26 25.16
C LYS A 28 -14.89 -15.02 26.57
N ASP A 29 -13.83 -15.73 26.96
CA ASP A 29 -13.23 -15.64 28.30
C ASP A 29 -12.53 -14.30 28.55
N LYS A 30 -12.35 -13.47 27.50
CA LYS A 30 -11.87 -12.09 27.57
C LYS A 30 -12.95 -11.02 27.35
N ALA A 31 -14.17 -11.41 26.99
CA ALA A 31 -15.31 -10.49 26.88
C ALA A 31 -15.61 -9.81 28.22
N ASP A 32 -15.51 -10.55 29.32
CA ASP A 32 -15.68 -10.06 30.70
C ASP A 32 -14.58 -9.06 31.13
N GLN A 33 -13.51 -8.88 30.34
CA GLN A 33 -12.42 -7.93 30.62
C GLN A 33 -12.60 -6.57 29.92
N GLY A 34 -13.78 -6.30 29.34
CA GLY A 34 -14.14 -4.98 28.82
C GLY A 34 -13.65 -4.66 27.40
N MET A 35 -13.10 -5.63 26.67
CA MET A 35 -12.81 -5.48 25.24
C MET A 35 -14.11 -5.45 24.41
N PRO A 36 -14.29 -4.54 23.43
CA PRO A 36 -15.51 -4.46 22.64
C PRO A 36 -15.76 -5.72 21.79
N THR A 37 -16.69 -6.57 22.23
CA THR A 37 -17.10 -7.78 21.50
C THR A 37 -18.21 -7.54 20.47
N ASP A 38 -18.39 -6.30 19.99
CA ASP A 38 -19.55 -5.88 19.19
C ASP A 38 -19.43 -6.27 17.69
N VAL A 39 -18.78 -7.40 17.44
CA VAL A 39 -18.75 -8.08 16.15
C VAL A 39 -19.61 -9.32 16.27
N GLY A 40 -20.86 -9.22 15.80
CA GLY A 40 -21.81 -10.33 15.81
C GLY A 40 -21.21 -11.60 15.19
N LYS A 41 -21.66 -12.77 15.67
CA LYS A 41 -21.12 -14.13 15.39
C LYS A 41 -20.85 -14.49 13.92
N THR A 42 -21.31 -13.68 12.97
CA THR A 42 -21.26 -13.88 11.51
C THR A 42 -20.25 -12.98 10.77
N ALA A 43 -19.72 -11.92 11.39
CA ALA A 43 -18.77 -10.98 10.78
C ALA A 43 -17.33 -11.25 11.26
N ASP A 44 -16.32 -10.94 10.44
CA ASP A 44 -14.89 -11.17 10.72
C ASP A 44 -14.37 -10.32 11.89
N ASP A 45 -13.41 -10.86 12.67
CA ASP A 45 -12.79 -10.12 13.78
C ASP A 45 -12.06 -8.86 13.26
N PRO A 46 -12.13 -7.74 14.01
CA PRO A 46 -11.71 -6.45 13.50
C PRO A 46 -10.18 -6.38 13.32
N LEU A 47 -9.74 -5.72 12.25
CA LEU A 47 -8.35 -5.30 12.11
C LEU A 47 -8.15 -3.90 12.71
N PRO A 48 -6.91 -3.56 13.10
CA PRO A 48 -6.63 -2.25 13.65
C PRO A 48 -6.87 -1.08 12.69
N THR A 49 -6.97 0.12 13.24
CA THR A 49 -7.28 1.34 12.47
C THR A 49 -6.09 1.83 11.64
N GLU A 50 -4.88 1.77 12.20
CA GLU A 50 -3.65 2.29 11.60
C GLU A 50 -3.03 1.25 10.64
N HIS A 51 -3.18 1.50 9.34
CA HIS A 51 -2.76 0.63 8.23
C HIS A 51 -3.27 -0.82 8.27
N PHE A 52 -4.24 -1.14 9.13
CA PHE A 52 -4.61 -2.51 9.51
C PHE A 52 -3.46 -3.32 10.14
N ILE A 53 -2.45 -2.65 10.69
CA ILE A 53 -1.28 -3.26 11.35
C ILE A 53 -1.39 -3.14 12.87
N VAL A 54 -1.64 -1.94 13.41
CA VAL A 54 -1.55 -1.65 14.85
C VAL A 54 -2.72 -0.79 15.35
N ASN A 55 -3.10 -0.98 16.61
CA ASN A 55 -3.97 -0.03 17.30
C ASN A 55 -3.06 1.03 17.95
N PRO A 56 -3.30 2.35 17.76
CA PRO A 56 -2.54 3.40 18.44
C PRO A 56 -2.50 3.25 19.97
N ASP A 57 -3.54 2.68 20.59
CA ASP A 57 -3.59 2.42 22.04
C ASP A 57 -2.80 1.17 22.47
N GLU A 58 -2.51 0.25 21.53
CA GLU A 58 -1.75 -0.99 21.77
C GLU A 58 -0.61 -1.17 20.74
N PRO A 59 0.35 -0.23 20.63
CA PRO A 59 1.35 -0.23 19.55
C PRO A 59 2.35 -1.41 19.61
N ARG A 60 2.34 -2.17 20.72
CA ARG A 60 3.15 -3.36 20.95
C ARG A 60 2.51 -4.66 20.42
N LEU A 61 1.33 -4.59 19.82
CA LEU A 61 0.64 -5.68 19.15
C LEU A 61 0.44 -5.33 17.67
N ALA A 62 0.87 -6.22 16.76
CA ALA A 62 0.73 -6.01 15.32
C ALA A 62 0.11 -7.19 14.57
N TYR A 63 -0.65 -6.85 13.54
CA TYR A 63 -1.37 -7.74 12.64
C TYR A 63 -0.66 -7.75 11.29
N ILE A 64 0.20 -8.75 11.06
CA ILE A 64 1.03 -8.85 9.86
C ILE A 64 0.41 -9.86 8.88
N GLY A 65 0.26 -9.47 7.61
CA GLY A 65 -0.25 -10.32 6.53
C GLY A 65 -1.78 -10.41 6.39
N PHE A 66 -2.56 -9.72 7.25
CA PHE A 66 -4.04 -9.76 7.23
C PHE A 66 -4.70 -8.81 6.23
N VAL A 67 -3.92 -7.95 5.56
CA VAL A 67 -4.42 -7.03 4.54
C VAL A 67 -4.61 -7.77 3.21
N ARG A 68 -5.72 -7.53 2.52
CA ARG A 68 -5.98 -8.11 1.20
C ARG A 68 -5.76 -7.09 0.09
N PRO A 69 -4.73 -7.24 -0.77
CA PRO A 69 -4.58 -6.37 -1.93
C PRO A 69 -5.62 -6.69 -3.02
N ASN A 70 -5.97 -5.69 -3.82
CA ASN A 70 -6.66 -5.86 -5.11
C ASN A 70 -5.86 -6.72 -6.09
N VAL A 71 -4.54 -6.49 -6.18
CA VAL A 71 -3.59 -7.19 -7.05
C VAL A 71 -2.25 -7.37 -6.33
N GLY A 72 -1.50 -8.44 -6.62
CA GLY A 72 -0.22 -8.72 -5.96
C GLY A 72 -0.33 -9.73 -4.82
N ALA A 73 0.67 -9.77 -3.95
CA ALA A 73 0.89 -10.87 -3.01
C ALA A 73 1.04 -10.36 -1.57
N ILE A 74 0.51 -11.11 -0.59
CA ILE A 74 0.59 -10.72 0.83
C ILE A 74 2.00 -10.89 1.45
N PRO A 75 2.85 -11.87 1.08
CA PRO A 75 4.20 -11.98 1.64
C PRO A 75 5.09 -10.71 1.52
N PRO A 76 5.20 -10.04 0.35
CA PRO A 76 5.93 -8.77 0.28
C PRO A 76 5.26 -7.64 1.08
N MET A 77 3.92 -7.64 1.21
CA MET A 77 3.23 -6.68 2.07
C MET A 77 3.55 -6.93 3.54
N ALA A 78 3.54 -8.18 3.98
CA ALA A 78 3.89 -8.61 5.34
C ALA A 78 5.33 -8.23 5.71
N GLU A 79 6.27 -8.39 4.77
CA GLU A 79 7.65 -7.94 4.94
C GLU A 79 7.75 -6.43 5.17
N LEU A 80 7.04 -5.62 4.37
CA LEU A 80 7.04 -4.16 4.54
C LEU A 80 6.25 -3.70 5.78
N GLN A 81 5.16 -4.39 6.14
CA GLN A 81 4.43 -4.18 7.40
C GLN A 81 5.33 -4.42 8.62
N ALA A 82 6.15 -5.48 8.60
CA ALA A 82 7.10 -5.77 9.66
C ALA A 82 8.21 -4.70 9.74
N MET A 83 8.79 -4.29 8.59
CA MET A 83 9.75 -3.19 8.52
C MET A 83 9.18 -1.89 9.10
N TRP A 84 7.95 -1.54 8.74
CA TRP A 84 7.25 -0.37 9.27
C TRP A 84 6.99 -0.47 10.77
N TRP A 85 6.55 -1.62 11.26
CA TRP A 85 6.28 -1.82 12.69
C TRP A 85 7.55 -1.72 13.55
N CYS A 86 8.69 -2.23 13.08
CA CYS A 86 9.97 -2.04 13.75
C CYS A 86 10.31 -0.56 13.95
N GLU A 87 10.21 0.26 12.88
CA GLU A 87 10.47 1.71 12.97
C GLU A 87 9.42 2.44 13.85
N LYS A 88 8.17 1.96 13.91
CA LYS A 88 7.17 2.48 14.84
C LYS A 88 7.50 2.16 16.31
N LEU A 89 7.92 0.94 16.60
CA LEU A 89 8.32 0.52 17.96
C LEU A 89 9.51 1.33 18.50
N GLU A 90 10.35 1.84 17.60
CA GLU A 90 11.51 2.69 17.92
C GLU A 90 11.23 4.21 17.82
N ASP A 91 9.97 4.62 17.56
CA ASP A 91 9.53 6.01 17.36
C ASP A 91 10.31 6.76 16.25
N LYS A 92 10.63 6.06 15.16
CA LYS A 92 11.46 6.56 14.06
C LYS A 92 10.69 6.99 12.81
N LEU A 93 9.36 6.84 12.79
CA LEU A 93 8.53 7.21 11.63
C LEU A 93 8.73 8.69 11.23
N ALA A 94 8.79 8.96 9.93
CA ALA A 94 9.12 10.27 9.36
C ALA A 94 7.91 11.19 9.20
N CYS A 95 6.75 10.58 8.97
CA CYS A 95 5.48 11.24 8.72
C CYS A 95 4.37 10.20 8.91
N GLN A 96 3.12 10.67 8.89
CA GLN A 96 1.94 9.83 8.79
C GLN A 96 1.34 9.97 7.39
N ALA A 97 1.06 8.85 6.72
CA ALA A 97 0.44 8.80 5.42
C ALA A 97 -1.08 8.94 5.50
N ASN A 98 -1.70 9.19 4.34
CA ASN A 98 -3.15 9.22 4.22
C ASN A 98 -3.66 7.84 3.82
N ASP A 99 -4.84 7.48 4.30
CA ASP A 99 -5.48 6.18 4.08
C ASP A 99 -6.10 5.98 2.68
N TYR A 100 -5.64 6.72 1.67
CA TYR A 100 -6.14 6.66 0.30
C TYR A 100 -5.91 5.31 -0.40
N TYR A 101 -5.10 4.43 0.19
CA TYR A 101 -4.92 3.06 -0.26
C TYR A 101 -6.10 2.14 0.10
N LYS A 102 -7.00 2.52 1.02
CA LYS A 102 -8.15 1.69 1.43
C LYS A 102 -9.17 1.61 0.29
N LEU A 103 -9.53 0.40 -0.13
CA LEU A 103 -10.54 0.21 -1.17
C LEU A 103 -11.92 0.57 -0.60
N HIS A 104 -12.61 1.47 -1.29
CA HIS A 104 -13.99 1.80 -0.99
C HIS A 104 -14.89 0.83 -1.77
N GLU A 105 -16.04 0.47 -1.20
CA GLU A 105 -17.04 -0.44 -1.81
C GLU A 105 -16.54 -1.88 -2.12
N SER A 106 -15.42 -2.32 -1.53
CA SER A 106 -14.95 -3.70 -1.68
C SER A 106 -15.75 -4.69 -0.81
N ARG A 107 -15.94 -5.92 -1.32
CA ARG A 107 -16.56 -7.05 -0.58
C ARG A 107 -15.86 -7.38 0.76
N LEU A 108 -14.63 -6.93 0.94
CA LEU A 108 -13.84 -7.07 2.16
C LEU A 108 -13.49 -5.69 2.70
N ASN A 109 -13.76 -5.44 3.99
CA ASN A 109 -13.50 -4.15 4.65
C ASN A 109 -12.00 -3.86 4.88
N TYR A 110 -11.14 -4.84 4.62
CA TYR A 110 -9.68 -4.81 4.74
C TYR A 110 -8.98 -4.90 3.37
N GLY A 111 -9.69 -4.50 2.32
CA GLY A 111 -9.18 -4.37 0.96
C GLY A 111 -8.29 -3.14 0.79
N VAL A 112 -7.15 -3.27 0.13
CA VAL A 112 -6.28 -2.13 -0.23
C VAL A 112 -5.83 -2.18 -1.68
N ASP A 113 -5.50 -1.02 -2.25
CA ASP A 113 -4.64 -0.96 -3.42
C ASP A 113 -3.19 -1.26 -3.04
N TYR A 114 -2.60 -2.26 -3.69
CA TYR A 114 -1.23 -2.70 -3.41
C TYR A 114 -0.19 -1.60 -3.63
N GLY A 115 -0.28 -0.84 -4.72
CA GLY A 115 0.70 0.21 -5.04
C GLY A 115 0.68 1.31 -3.97
N TYR A 116 -0.50 1.88 -3.73
CA TYR A 116 -0.66 2.95 -2.75
C TYR A 116 -0.34 2.48 -1.32
N TYR A 117 -0.70 1.26 -0.93
CA TYR A 117 -0.39 0.72 0.40
C TYR A 117 1.13 0.60 0.61
N MET A 118 1.85 0.02 -0.35
CA MET A 118 3.29 -0.18 -0.25
C MET A 118 4.05 1.16 -0.23
N PHE A 119 3.67 2.12 -1.09
CA PHE A 119 4.27 3.45 -1.08
C PHE A 119 3.90 4.27 0.17
N ALA A 120 2.71 4.09 0.75
CA ALA A 120 2.33 4.73 2.01
C ALA A 120 3.27 4.31 3.15
N LEU A 121 3.38 3.01 3.44
CA LEU A 121 4.26 2.49 4.49
C LEU A 121 5.73 2.84 4.24
N ALA A 122 6.21 2.65 3.00
CA ALA A 122 7.59 2.95 2.64
C ALA A 122 7.95 4.44 2.82
N ARG A 123 6.99 5.36 2.64
CA ARG A 123 7.21 6.80 2.83
C ARG A 123 7.43 7.14 4.30
N GLU A 124 6.67 6.52 5.20
CA GLU A 124 6.80 6.75 6.65
C GLU A 124 8.15 6.27 7.18
N ILE A 125 8.71 5.18 6.65
CA ILE A 125 10.07 4.71 7.00
C ILE A 125 11.19 5.30 6.13
N ARG A 126 10.94 6.35 5.34
CA ARG A 126 11.94 7.00 4.44
C ARG A 126 12.58 6.04 3.42
N ALA A 127 11.87 4.99 3.03
CA ALA A 127 12.34 3.93 2.12
C ALA A 127 11.96 4.14 0.65
N VAL A 128 11.15 5.15 0.31
CA VAL A 128 10.82 5.50 -1.08
C VAL A 128 12.10 5.98 -1.80
N PRO A 129 12.53 5.33 -2.89
CA PRO A 129 13.80 5.65 -3.53
C PRO A 129 13.73 6.95 -4.34
N SER A 130 14.71 7.84 -4.13
CA SER A 130 14.93 9.00 -4.98
C SER A 130 15.28 8.60 -6.42
N LEU A 131 14.34 8.79 -7.35
CA LEU A 131 14.51 8.42 -8.76
C LEU A 131 15.66 9.20 -9.43
N LEU A 132 15.81 10.49 -9.11
CA LEU A 132 16.87 11.35 -9.65
C LEU A 132 18.27 10.94 -9.14
N TYR A 133 18.39 10.49 -7.89
CA TYR A 133 19.63 9.91 -7.40
C TYR A 133 20.00 8.63 -8.17
N TRP A 134 19.03 7.74 -8.39
CA TRP A 134 19.27 6.46 -9.07
C TRP A 134 19.51 6.60 -10.58
N ILE A 135 18.89 7.57 -11.26
CA ILE A 135 19.09 7.73 -12.71
C ILE A 135 20.53 8.14 -13.04
N ILE A 136 21.13 8.96 -12.18
CA ILE A 136 22.54 9.37 -12.28
C ILE A 136 23.47 8.22 -11.90
N ARG A 137 23.17 7.48 -10.82
CA ARG A 137 24.10 6.48 -10.25
C ARG A 137 24.05 5.10 -10.90
N ARG A 138 22.85 4.56 -11.14
CA ARG A 138 22.61 3.24 -11.78
C ARG A 138 21.26 3.26 -12.53
N PRO A 139 21.21 3.71 -13.81
CA PRO A 139 19.95 3.95 -14.52
C PRO A 139 19.04 2.72 -14.66
N LYS A 140 19.58 1.50 -14.65
CA LYS A 140 18.75 0.26 -14.59
C LYS A 140 17.86 0.20 -13.36
N ILE A 141 18.37 0.65 -12.21
CA ILE A 141 17.60 0.71 -10.96
C ILE A 141 16.52 1.80 -11.08
N ALA A 142 16.83 2.97 -11.62
CA ALA A 142 15.85 4.03 -11.84
C ALA A 142 14.70 3.58 -12.77
N LEU A 143 15.03 2.93 -13.90
CA LEU A 143 14.02 2.34 -14.80
C LEU A 143 13.17 1.27 -14.09
N THR A 144 13.77 0.50 -13.18
CA THR A 144 13.05 -0.47 -12.36
C THR A 144 12.11 0.17 -11.36
N CYS A 145 12.52 1.28 -10.72
CA CYS A 145 11.66 2.05 -9.83
C CYS A 145 10.51 2.74 -10.58
N GLY A 146 10.76 3.23 -11.80
CA GLY A 146 9.77 4.00 -12.57
C GLY A 146 8.79 3.16 -13.41
N PHE A 147 9.20 1.98 -13.89
CA PHE A 147 8.40 1.14 -14.80
C PHE A 147 8.13 -0.29 -14.29
N GLY A 148 8.68 -0.64 -13.12
CA GLY A 148 8.38 -1.87 -12.40
C GLY A 148 7.15 -1.74 -11.50
N GLN A 149 6.72 -2.85 -10.90
CA GLN A 149 5.73 -2.83 -9.82
C GLN A 149 6.42 -2.55 -8.48
N ALA A 150 5.65 -2.19 -7.44
CA ALA A 150 6.11 -1.92 -6.08
C ALA A 150 6.60 -3.18 -5.33
N HIS A 151 7.71 -3.76 -5.79
CA HIS A 151 8.39 -4.91 -5.15
C HIS A 151 9.22 -4.43 -3.94
N VAL A 152 9.28 -5.20 -2.86
CA VAL A 152 10.02 -4.82 -1.63
C VAL A 152 11.48 -4.44 -1.83
N PRO A 153 12.27 -5.07 -2.74
CA PRO A 153 13.63 -4.63 -3.03
C PRO A 153 13.75 -3.14 -3.39
N ILE A 154 12.74 -2.55 -4.04
CA ILE A 154 12.71 -1.12 -4.37
C ILE A 154 12.68 -0.26 -3.09
N PHE A 155 11.96 -0.71 -2.06
CA PHE A 155 11.92 -0.12 -0.71
C PHE A 155 13.08 -0.58 0.19
N ARG A 156 14.10 -1.25 -0.37
CA ARG A 156 15.39 -1.55 0.27
C ARG A 156 16.57 -0.93 -0.48
N LEU A 157 16.30 0.02 -1.37
CA LEU A 157 17.32 0.85 -2.01
C LEU A 157 17.73 2.04 -1.12
N GLN A 158 16.84 2.52 -0.25
CA GLN A 158 17.02 3.67 0.64
C GLN A 158 16.28 3.41 1.97
N GLY A 159 16.52 4.26 2.97
CA GLY A 159 15.92 4.11 4.30
C GLY A 159 16.69 3.15 5.24
N PRO A 160 16.11 2.84 6.42
CA PRO A 160 16.78 2.10 7.50
C PRO A 160 17.08 0.63 7.15
N PHE A 161 16.31 0.04 6.23
CA PHE A 161 16.48 -1.34 5.75
C PHE A 161 17.18 -1.42 4.39
N ALA A 162 18.00 -0.42 4.03
CA ALA A 162 18.70 -0.40 2.75
C ALA A 162 19.77 -1.51 2.66
N THR A 163 19.79 -2.27 1.56
CA THR A 163 20.75 -3.36 1.33
C THR A 163 21.45 -3.24 -0.03
N LYS A 164 22.56 -3.97 -0.21
CA LYS A 164 23.28 -4.00 -1.51
C LYS A 164 22.64 -5.04 -2.44
N GLU A 165 22.15 -6.11 -1.85
CA GLU A 165 21.45 -7.23 -2.47
C GLU A 165 20.21 -6.74 -3.21
N ALA A 166 19.44 -5.82 -2.59
CA ALA A 166 18.31 -5.16 -3.25
C ALA A 166 18.71 -4.38 -4.52
N GLN A 167 19.91 -3.78 -4.56
CA GLN A 167 20.38 -3.05 -5.74
C GLN A 167 20.68 -4.00 -6.90
N GLU A 168 21.25 -5.18 -6.62
CA GLU A 168 21.52 -6.19 -7.65
C GLU A 168 20.23 -6.88 -8.13
N VAL A 169 19.29 -7.19 -7.22
CA VAL A 169 17.94 -7.68 -7.58
C VAL A 169 17.19 -6.65 -8.44
N CYS A 170 17.24 -5.36 -8.10
CA CYS A 170 16.67 -4.29 -8.92
C CYS A 170 17.37 -4.15 -10.28
N ALA A 171 18.71 -4.23 -10.34
CA ALA A 171 19.47 -4.05 -11.59
C ALA A 171 19.44 -5.29 -12.51
N GLY A 172 19.14 -6.46 -11.96
CA GLY A 172 19.10 -7.76 -12.64
C GLY A 172 17.68 -8.31 -12.80
N GLU A 173 17.19 -9.01 -11.77
CA GLU A 173 15.94 -9.77 -11.81
C GLU A 173 14.71 -8.92 -12.13
N LEU A 174 14.55 -7.77 -11.47
CA LEU A 174 13.39 -6.89 -11.69
C LEU A 174 13.52 -6.05 -12.98
N PHE A 175 14.74 -5.80 -13.45
CA PHE A 175 15.00 -5.12 -14.72
C PHE A 175 14.77 -6.04 -15.94
N SER A 176 15.05 -7.34 -15.82
CA SER A 176 14.97 -8.29 -16.93
C SER A 176 13.58 -8.37 -17.59
N PRO A 177 12.44 -8.41 -16.84
CA PRO A 177 11.10 -8.34 -17.42
C PRO A 177 10.83 -7.07 -18.23
N LEU A 178 11.37 -5.92 -17.82
CA LEU A 178 11.15 -4.63 -18.51
C LEU A 178 11.73 -4.66 -19.93
N MET A 179 12.91 -5.26 -20.07
CA MET A 179 13.59 -5.45 -21.37
C MET A 179 12.93 -6.50 -22.26
N LYS A 180 12.07 -7.38 -21.70
CA LYS A 180 11.31 -8.40 -22.44
C LYS A 180 9.92 -7.92 -22.89
N ARG A 181 9.47 -6.74 -22.44
CA ARG A 181 8.19 -6.15 -22.89
C ARG A 181 8.26 -5.80 -24.39
N PRO A 182 7.19 -6.01 -25.18
CA PRO A 182 7.13 -5.53 -26.55
C PRO A 182 7.35 -4.02 -26.63
N PHE A 183 8.05 -3.55 -27.67
CA PHE A 183 8.39 -2.13 -27.85
C PHE A 183 7.16 -1.21 -27.71
N MET A 184 6.04 -1.56 -28.36
CA MET A 184 4.79 -0.80 -28.27
C MET A 184 4.26 -0.66 -26.84
N MET A 185 4.41 -1.69 -26.00
CA MET A 185 3.98 -1.65 -24.59
C MET A 185 4.87 -0.71 -23.77
N ASN A 186 6.18 -0.70 -24.03
CA ASN A 186 7.09 0.26 -23.40
C ASN A 186 6.81 1.70 -23.84
N CYS A 187 6.41 1.94 -25.10
CA CYS A 187 5.95 3.25 -25.55
C CYS A 187 4.68 3.71 -24.82
N VAL A 188 3.69 2.82 -24.63
CA VAL A 188 2.47 3.15 -23.87
C VAL A 188 2.79 3.53 -22.43
N PHE A 189 3.58 2.72 -21.70
CA PHE A 189 3.99 3.03 -20.33
C PHE A 189 4.82 4.33 -20.24
N PHE A 190 5.64 4.64 -21.24
CA PHE A 190 6.39 5.90 -21.27
C PHE A 190 5.47 7.11 -21.46
N VAL A 191 4.49 7.04 -22.36
CA VAL A 191 3.49 8.09 -22.57
C VAL A 191 2.63 8.27 -21.30
N GLU A 192 2.18 7.19 -20.68
CA GLU A 192 1.44 7.21 -19.42
C GLU A 192 2.25 7.89 -18.29
N ALA A 193 3.51 7.48 -18.10
CA ALA A 193 4.41 8.08 -17.12
C ALA A 193 4.65 9.57 -17.40
N LEU A 194 4.78 9.97 -18.67
CA LEU A 194 4.91 11.38 -19.08
C LEU A 194 3.64 12.18 -18.78
N CYS A 195 2.45 11.64 -19.08
CA CYS A 195 1.18 12.27 -18.75
C CYS A 195 1.04 12.51 -17.24
N PHE A 196 1.34 11.50 -16.41
CA PHE A 196 1.35 11.66 -14.96
C PHE A 196 2.41 12.68 -14.52
N ALA A 197 3.63 12.65 -15.06
CA ALA A 197 4.67 13.62 -14.72
C ALA A 197 4.23 15.08 -15.02
N VAL A 198 3.56 15.32 -16.16
CA VAL A 198 3.00 16.63 -16.50
C VAL A 198 1.90 17.05 -15.53
N ILE A 199 0.96 16.15 -15.20
CA ILE A 199 -0.13 16.44 -14.23
C ILE A 199 0.46 16.82 -12.85
N ASN A 200 1.48 16.10 -12.38
CA ASN A 200 2.18 16.42 -11.13
C ASN A 200 2.95 17.74 -11.21
N GLY A 201 3.63 18.01 -12.32
CA GLY A 201 4.34 19.26 -12.55
C GLY A 201 3.40 20.47 -12.50
N VAL A 202 2.22 20.36 -13.13
CA VAL A 202 1.15 21.38 -13.06
C VAL A 202 0.61 21.52 -11.64
N ALA A 203 0.30 20.41 -10.96
CA ALA A 203 -0.19 20.46 -9.57
C ALA A 203 0.81 21.14 -8.62
N CYS A 204 2.09 20.80 -8.71
CA CYS A 204 3.19 21.40 -7.94
C CYS A 204 3.39 22.89 -8.29
N ALA A 205 3.26 23.27 -9.57
CA ALA A 205 3.35 24.66 -9.99
C ALA A 205 2.18 25.52 -9.46
N LEU A 206 0.96 24.95 -9.43
CA LEU A 206 -0.23 25.56 -8.86
C LEU A 206 -0.21 25.58 -7.31
N GLU A 207 0.65 24.78 -6.67
CA GLU A 207 0.77 24.75 -5.22
C GLU A 207 1.41 26.05 -4.68
N ASN A 208 0.68 26.68 -3.76
CA ASN A 208 0.87 28.06 -3.29
C ASN A 208 2.24 28.23 -2.57
N PRO A 209 3.01 29.32 -2.76
CA PRO A 209 4.38 29.42 -2.22
C PRO A 209 4.55 29.25 -0.70
N ARG A 210 3.50 29.47 0.10
CA ARG A 210 3.53 29.18 1.55
C ARG A 210 3.56 27.67 1.86
N SER A 211 3.03 26.82 0.99
CA SER A 211 3.15 25.36 1.07
C SER A 211 4.54 24.87 0.62
N ARG A 212 5.21 25.61 -0.28
CA ARG A 212 6.48 25.18 -0.90
C ARG A 212 7.64 25.00 0.08
N ALA A 213 7.61 25.66 1.25
CA ALA A 213 8.65 25.49 2.28
C ALA A 213 8.79 24.03 2.77
N VAL A 214 7.72 23.24 2.72
CA VAL A 214 7.73 21.80 3.01
C VAL A 214 8.17 20.98 1.77
N VAL A 215 7.86 21.46 0.57
CA VAL A 215 8.13 20.77 -0.69
C VAL A 215 9.60 20.86 -1.12
N THR A 216 10.32 21.95 -0.83
CA THR A 216 11.71 22.13 -1.32
C THR A 216 12.71 21.10 -0.75
N LEU A 217 12.45 20.54 0.44
CA LEU A 217 13.20 19.38 0.97
C LEU A 217 12.74 18.02 0.40
N GLY A 218 11.57 17.99 -0.26
CA GLY A 218 10.95 16.80 -0.85
C GLY A 218 11.08 16.65 -2.37
N VAL A 219 11.67 17.62 -3.09
CA VAL A 219 11.86 17.59 -4.56
C VAL A 219 12.66 16.37 -5.03
N GLY A 220 13.46 15.76 -4.15
CA GLY A 220 14.21 14.54 -4.45
C GLY A 220 13.41 13.23 -4.43
N ALA A 221 12.18 13.19 -3.88
CA ALA A 221 11.53 11.94 -3.46
C ALA A 221 10.07 11.73 -3.91
N ALA A 222 9.43 12.70 -4.59
CA ALA A 222 7.99 12.65 -4.87
C ALA A 222 7.63 13.01 -6.33
N LEU A 223 7.68 12.01 -7.22
CA LEU A 223 6.70 11.94 -8.30
C LEU A 223 5.44 11.27 -7.71
N LEU A 224 4.35 12.05 -7.59
CA LEU A 224 3.02 11.70 -7.04
C LEU A 224 2.76 11.97 -5.53
N CYS A 225 2.34 13.23 -5.29
CA CYS A 225 1.19 13.64 -4.47
C CYS A 225 1.21 13.71 -2.92
N ASN A 226 0.78 14.89 -2.47
CA ASN A 226 0.29 15.29 -1.14
C ASN A 226 -0.53 16.62 -1.35
N ASN A 227 -1.34 17.17 -0.43
CA ASN A 227 -1.81 16.71 0.87
C ASN A 227 -3.21 17.32 1.21
N LYS A 228 -4.22 16.48 1.53
CA LYS A 228 -5.49 16.75 2.26
C LYS A 228 -6.47 17.88 1.85
N SER A 229 -6.08 18.99 1.23
CA SER A 229 -6.67 20.30 1.56
C SER A 229 -7.96 20.79 0.87
N TRP A 230 -8.40 20.23 -0.27
CA TRP A 230 -9.39 20.89 -1.16
C TRP A 230 -10.72 20.17 -1.42
N GLN A 231 -10.96 18.98 -0.86
CA GLN A 231 -12.11 18.14 -1.28
C GLN A 231 -13.42 18.35 -0.51
N GLY A 232 -13.48 19.27 0.46
CA GLY A 232 -14.75 19.67 1.09
C GLY A 232 -15.73 20.40 0.15
N SER A 233 -15.22 21.10 -0.87
CA SER A 233 -16.03 21.97 -1.73
C SER A 233 -16.55 21.33 -3.03
N ILE A 234 -16.16 20.10 -3.35
CA ILE A 234 -16.58 19.44 -4.61
C ILE A 234 -17.89 18.67 -4.43
N HIS A 235 -18.16 18.12 -3.25
CA HIS A 235 -19.45 17.45 -2.96
C HIS A 235 -20.66 18.39 -2.98
N SER A 236 -20.49 19.69 -2.73
CA SER A 236 -21.58 20.68 -2.83
C SER A 236 -21.85 21.19 -4.26
N LEU A 237 -20.97 20.86 -5.22
CA LEU A 237 -21.09 21.27 -6.64
C LEU A 237 -21.58 20.14 -7.56
N LEU A 238 -21.58 18.88 -7.09
CA LEU A 238 -22.15 17.73 -7.79
C LEU A 238 -23.50 17.27 -7.19
N ALA A 239 -24.05 18.05 -6.27
CA ALA A 239 -25.37 17.84 -5.64
C ALA A 239 -26.41 18.90 -6.07
N ARG A 240 -26.29 19.40 -7.30
CA ARG A 240 -27.25 20.26 -8.00
C ARG A 240 -27.33 19.87 -9.47
#